data_AF-A0AAV1WH03-F1
#
_entry.id   AF-A0AAV1WH03-F1
#
_cell.length_a   1.000
_cell.length_b   1.000
_cell.length_c   1.000
_cell.angle_alpha   90.00
_cell.angle_beta   90.00
_cell.angle_gamma   90.00
#
_symmetry.space_group_name_H-M   'P 1'
#
loop_
_entity.id
_entity.type
_entity.pdbx_description
1 polymer ?
#
loop_
_entity_poly.entity_id
_entity_poly.type
_entity_poly.pdbx_seq_one_letter_code
_entity_poly.pdbx_strand_id
1 'polypeptide(L)'
;MALRVSYLNLRILLLLSLIAIASAKVFFEERFDDGWESRWAKSDWKSEDKLAGEWNYISGKWNGDANDKGIQTSDDYRFYAISAEYQEFSNKDKTLVFQFSVKHEQKLDCGGGYMKLLSGDVDQMKFGGDTPYSIMFGPDICGYSTKKVHAILTYNDTNHLIKKDVPCETDQLTHVYTFILLPDSTYSILIDNVEKQSGSLYSDWDLLPPKKIKDPEAKKPEDWDDKEFTPDPEDKKPEGYDDIPKEIPDPDAKKPEDWDDEEDDLSII
;
A
#
# COMPACT_ATOMS: atom_id res chain seq x y z
N MET A 1 32.57 -28.76 -59.84
CA MET A 1 32.33 -29.61 -58.65
C MET A 1 31.26 -28.90 -57.82
N ALA A 2 29.99 -29.27 -58.02
CA ALA A 2 28.86 -28.57 -57.40
C ALA A 2 28.76 -28.97 -55.92
N LEU A 3 28.88 -28.01 -55.00
CA LEU A 3 28.69 -28.24 -53.57
C LEU A 3 27.24 -28.69 -53.32
N ARG A 4 27.06 -29.99 -53.05
CA ARG A 4 25.83 -30.52 -52.46
C ARG A 4 25.79 -30.11 -50.99
N VAL A 5 25.22 -28.94 -50.71
CA VAL A 5 24.80 -28.61 -49.34
C VAL A 5 23.67 -29.57 -48.98
N SER A 6 23.87 -30.44 -47.99
CA SER A 6 22.86 -31.41 -47.59
C SER A 6 21.64 -30.68 -47.00
N TYR A 7 20.44 -31.15 -47.35
CA TYR A 7 19.18 -30.62 -46.79
C TYR A 7 19.12 -30.66 -45.26
N LEU A 8 19.95 -31.51 -44.63
CA LEU A 8 20.08 -31.61 -43.17
C LEU A 8 20.78 -30.37 -42.58
N ASN A 9 21.81 -29.84 -43.26
CA ASN A 9 22.52 -28.63 -42.82
C ASN A 9 21.64 -27.38 -42.94
N LEU A 10 20.74 -27.32 -43.93
CA LEU A 10 19.80 -26.22 -44.09
C LEU A 10 18.72 -26.22 -43.01
N ARG A 11 18.24 -27.40 -42.57
CA ARG A 11 17.29 -27.54 -41.46
C ARG A 11 17.92 -27.20 -40.11
N ILE A 12 19.18 -27.58 -39.88
CA ILE A 12 19.91 -27.22 -38.66
C ILE A 12 20.18 -25.70 -38.60
N LEU A 13 20.52 -25.06 -39.72
CA LEU A 13 20.63 -23.60 -39.78
C LEU A 13 19.28 -22.90 -39.53
N LEU A 14 18.17 -23.41 -40.07
CA LEU A 14 16.82 -22.89 -39.82
C LEU A 14 16.39 -23.07 -38.36
N LEU A 15 16.71 -24.20 -37.73
CA LEU A 15 16.47 -24.48 -36.31
C LEU A 15 17.34 -23.60 -35.39
N LEU A 16 18.61 -23.35 -35.76
CA LEU A 16 19.47 -22.41 -35.05
C LEU A 16 19.02 -20.95 -35.24
N SER A 17 18.42 -20.61 -36.39
CA SER A 17 17.86 -19.27 -36.64
C SER A 17 16.56 -18.99 -35.88
N LEU A 18 15.88 -20.05 -35.41
CA LEU A 18 14.66 -19.96 -34.59
C LEU A 18 14.95 -19.81 -33.09
N ILE A 19 16.22 -19.83 -32.68
CA ILE A 19 16.61 -19.34 -31.36
C ILE A 19 16.62 -17.81 -31.46
N ALA A 20 15.42 -17.22 -31.46
CA ALA A 20 15.27 -15.84 -31.09
C ALA A 20 15.78 -15.75 -29.65
N ILE A 21 17.03 -15.32 -29.47
CA ILE A 21 17.57 -14.97 -28.17
C ILE A 21 16.70 -13.79 -27.72
N ALA A 22 15.71 -14.07 -26.88
CA ALA A 22 14.99 -13.05 -26.14
C ALA A 22 16.02 -12.39 -25.21
N SER A 23 16.67 -11.34 -25.70
CA SER A 23 17.64 -10.56 -24.95
C SER A 23 16.88 -9.48 -24.18
N ALA A 24 16.78 -9.61 -22.87
CA ALA A 24 16.31 -8.53 -22.01
C ALA A 24 17.48 -7.60 -21.67
N LYS A 25 17.26 -6.28 -21.72
CA LYS A 25 18.25 -5.33 -21.21
C LYS A 25 18.12 -5.27 -19.68
N VAL A 26 19.18 -5.64 -18.97
CA VAL A 26 19.29 -5.47 -17.52
C VAL A 26 19.82 -4.06 -17.25
N PHE A 27 19.04 -3.24 -16.54
CA PHE A 27 19.44 -1.87 -16.16
C PHE A 27 20.14 -1.82 -14.81
N PHE A 28 19.71 -2.66 -13.88
CA PHE A 28 20.28 -2.81 -12.55
C PHE A 28 20.08 -4.24 -12.09
N GLU A 29 21.12 -4.83 -11.52
CA GLU A 29 21.08 -6.13 -10.86
C GLU A 29 22.02 -6.04 -9.66
N GLU A 30 21.49 -6.33 -8.47
CA GLU A 30 22.28 -6.42 -7.25
C GLU A 30 22.01 -7.77 -6.61
N ARG A 31 23.10 -8.49 -6.31
CA ARG A 31 23.10 -9.78 -5.62
C ARG A 31 23.82 -9.71 -4.27
N PHE A 32 24.26 -8.51 -3.91
CA PHE A 32 25.07 -8.20 -2.74
C PHE A 32 26.37 -8.99 -2.66
N ASP A 33 26.98 -9.32 -3.81
CA ASP A 33 28.33 -9.89 -3.81
C ASP A 33 29.34 -8.96 -3.12
N ASP A 34 30.45 -9.52 -2.64
CA ASP A 34 31.51 -8.78 -1.94
C ASP A 34 31.89 -7.47 -2.66
N GLY A 35 32.01 -6.39 -1.88
CA GLY A 35 32.25 -5.03 -2.39
C GLY A 35 30.96 -4.26 -2.74
N TRP A 36 29.79 -4.74 -2.34
CA TRP A 36 28.50 -4.06 -2.50
C TRP A 36 28.50 -2.63 -1.92
N GLU A 37 29.29 -2.35 -0.88
CA GLU A 37 29.37 -1.01 -0.29
C GLU A 37 29.85 0.06 -1.28
N SER A 38 30.57 -0.34 -2.34
CA SER A 38 31.00 0.58 -3.40
C SER A 38 29.87 0.99 -4.35
N ARG A 39 28.77 0.22 -4.40
CA ARG A 39 27.62 0.42 -5.27
C ARG A 39 26.47 1.14 -4.57
N TRP A 40 26.47 1.14 -3.23
CA TRP A 40 25.39 1.67 -2.42
C TRP A 40 25.85 2.85 -1.56
N ALA A 41 25.13 3.96 -1.64
CA ALA A 41 25.31 5.12 -0.80
C ALA A 41 24.29 5.12 0.35
N LYS A 42 24.79 5.13 1.58
CA LYS A 42 23.98 5.35 2.79
C LYS A 42 23.70 6.84 2.96
N SER A 43 22.44 7.20 3.12
CA SER A 43 22.07 8.61 3.29
C SER A 43 22.39 9.11 4.70
N ASP A 44 22.69 10.40 4.80
CA ASP A 44 22.81 11.16 6.04
C ASP A 44 21.42 11.54 6.63
N TRP A 45 20.32 11.27 5.91
CA TRP A 45 18.97 11.53 6.40
C TRP A 45 18.75 10.85 7.76
N LYS A 46 18.23 11.61 8.73
CA LYS A 46 18.00 11.19 10.12
C LYS A 46 19.26 10.87 10.95
N SER A 47 20.46 11.12 10.44
CA SER A 47 21.71 10.92 11.19
C SER A 47 21.88 11.91 12.34
N GLU A 48 21.59 13.19 12.12
CA GLU A 48 21.67 14.23 13.18
C GLU A 48 20.70 13.97 14.34
N ASP A 49 19.49 13.50 14.01
CA ASP A 49 18.47 13.10 14.98
C ASP A 49 18.83 11.80 15.73
N LYS A 50 19.93 11.13 15.33
CA LYS A 50 20.31 9.78 15.76
C LYS A 50 19.19 8.77 15.54
N LEU A 51 18.41 8.92 14.48
CA LEU A 51 17.30 8.02 14.11
C LEU A 51 17.59 7.18 12.86
N ALA A 52 18.73 7.39 12.20
CA ALA A 52 19.21 6.52 11.13
C ALA A 52 19.67 5.16 11.70
N GLY A 53 19.31 4.08 11.00
CA GLY A 53 19.72 2.71 11.34
C GLY A 53 20.98 2.26 10.60
N GLU A 54 21.59 1.18 11.09
CA GLU A 54 22.75 0.54 10.46
C GLU A 54 22.37 -0.67 9.59
N TRP A 55 23.19 -0.95 8.58
CA TRP A 55 22.96 -2.07 7.67
C TRP A 55 23.95 -3.18 7.96
N ASN A 56 23.43 -4.38 8.17
CA ASN A 56 24.21 -5.61 8.25
C ASN A 56 24.26 -6.30 6.88
N TYR A 57 25.37 -6.95 6.57
CA TYR A 57 25.52 -7.79 5.36
C TYR A 57 25.56 -9.27 5.75
N ILE A 58 24.39 -9.94 5.71
CA ILE A 58 24.21 -11.30 6.23
C ILE A 58 23.22 -12.11 5.38
N SER A 59 23.23 -13.44 5.54
CA SER A 59 22.25 -14.37 4.94
C SER A 59 21.07 -14.70 5.86
N GLY A 60 21.00 -14.10 7.04
CA GLY A 60 19.98 -14.39 8.07
C GLY A 60 20.41 -15.48 9.05
N LYS A 61 19.60 -15.69 10.11
CA LYS A 61 19.83 -16.77 11.10
C LYS A 61 19.66 -18.15 10.50
N TRP A 62 18.88 -18.25 9.43
CA TRP A 62 18.67 -19.46 8.64
C TRP A 62 18.58 -19.08 7.17
N ASN A 63 19.18 -19.88 6.30
CA ASN A 63 19.32 -19.61 4.87
C ASN A 63 19.25 -20.90 4.05
N GLY A 64 18.96 -20.75 2.76
CA GLY A 64 19.10 -21.84 1.79
C GLY A 64 20.55 -22.03 1.34
N ASP A 65 21.30 -20.93 1.24
CA ASP A 65 22.74 -20.89 0.98
C ASP A 65 23.38 -19.82 1.87
N ALA A 66 24.46 -20.15 2.57
CA ALA A 66 25.15 -19.23 3.46
C ALA A 66 25.85 -18.08 2.72
N ASN A 67 26.13 -18.26 1.42
CA ASN A 67 26.72 -17.26 0.56
C ASN A 67 25.70 -16.29 -0.04
N ASP A 68 24.40 -16.65 -0.01
CA ASP A 68 23.32 -15.80 -0.50
C ASP A 68 22.98 -14.75 0.56
N LYS A 69 23.81 -13.72 0.61
CA LYS A 69 23.72 -12.62 1.57
C LYS A 69 22.92 -11.47 0.97
N GLY A 70 22.35 -10.66 1.85
CA GLY A 70 21.76 -9.38 1.49
C GLY A 70 22.01 -8.35 2.58
N ILE A 71 21.44 -7.16 2.39
CA ILE A 71 21.42 -6.13 3.42
C ILE A 71 20.24 -6.36 4.37
N GLN A 72 20.50 -6.19 5.67
CA GLN A 72 19.51 -6.33 6.74
C GLN A 72 19.55 -5.11 7.65
N THR A 73 18.38 -4.61 8.02
CA THR A 73 18.20 -3.57 9.04
C THR A 73 18.58 -4.11 10.43
N SER A 74 19.49 -3.46 11.16
CA SER A 74 20.01 -3.96 12.44
C SER A 74 19.24 -3.54 13.69
N ASP A 75 18.74 -2.31 13.70
CA ASP A 75 18.21 -1.62 14.88
C ASP A 75 16.68 -1.45 14.81
N ASP A 76 16.02 -1.67 15.94
CA ASP A 76 14.59 -1.42 16.10
C ASP A 76 14.30 0.10 16.13
N TYR A 77 13.12 0.50 15.65
CA TYR A 77 12.63 1.88 15.68
C TYR A 77 13.57 2.90 15.01
N ARG A 78 14.23 2.50 13.92
CA ARG A 78 15.08 3.36 13.09
C ARG A 78 14.52 3.57 11.69
N PHE A 79 14.93 4.67 11.08
CA PHE A 79 14.73 4.93 9.67
C PHE A 79 15.92 4.42 8.85
N TYR A 80 15.61 3.85 7.69
CA TYR A 80 16.59 3.25 6.80
C TYR A 80 16.52 3.92 5.43
N ALA A 81 17.65 4.45 4.98
CA ALA A 81 17.77 5.08 3.67
C ALA A 81 19.13 4.75 3.05
N ILE A 82 19.07 3.98 1.98
CA ILE A 82 20.23 3.59 1.17
C ILE A 82 19.79 3.56 -0.29
N SER A 83 20.69 3.93 -1.20
CA SER A 83 20.38 3.97 -2.63
C SER A 83 21.58 3.52 -3.46
N ALA A 84 21.33 2.96 -4.63
CA ALA A 84 22.35 2.61 -5.61
C ALA A 84 22.08 3.37 -6.90
N GLU A 85 23.13 3.98 -7.45
CA GLU A 85 23.06 4.62 -8.76
C GLU A 85 23.20 3.56 -9.85
N TYR A 86 22.48 3.74 -10.96
CA TYR A 86 22.53 2.86 -12.11
C TYR A 86 22.32 3.66 -13.39
N GLN A 87 22.53 3.02 -14.54
CA GLN A 87 22.39 3.69 -15.83
C GLN A 87 20.97 4.24 -16.00
N GLU A 88 20.86 5.56 -16.17
CA GLU A 88 19.60 6.23 -16.45
C GLU A 88 18.91 5.60 -17.67
N PHE A 89 17.60 5.39 -17.56
CA PHE A 89 16.80 4.82 -18.64
C PHE A 89 15.37 5.36 -18.64
N SER A 90 14.67 5.11 -19.75
CA SER A 90 13.24 5.33 -19.87
C SER A 90 12.55 4.04 -20.29
N ASN A 91 11.42 3.73 -19.66
CA ASN A 91 10.53 2.64 -20.07
C ASN A 91 9.50 3.09 -21.11
N LYS A 92 9.65 4.26 -21.72
CA LYS A 92 8.77 4.69 -22.82
C LYS A 92 8.77 3.63 -23.93
N ASP A 93 7.57 3.23 -24.35
CA ASP A 93 7.32 2.21 -25.38
C ASP A 93 7.93 0.82 -25.07
N LYS A 94 8.29 0.55 -23.80
CA LYS A 94 8.92 -0.69 -23.35
C LYS A 94 8.30 -1.20 -22.05
N THR A 95 8.34 -2.51 -21.87
CA THR A 95 7.98 -3.12 -20.59
C THR A 95 9.06 -2.84 -19.55
N LEU A 96 8.66 -2.35 -18.39
CA LEU A 96 9.49 -2.29 -17.18
C LEU A 96 9.17 -3.51 -16.32
N VAL A 97 10.21 -4.21 -15.87
CA VAL A 97 10.10 -5.24 -14.83
C VAL A 97 10.93 -4.77 -13.65
N PHE A 98 10.29 -4.61 -12.50
CA PHE A 98 10.91 -4.22 -11.25
C PHE A 98 10.71 -5.35 -10.23
N GLN A 99 11.78 -6.04 -9.88
CA GLN A 99 11.74 -7.24 -9.06
C GLN A 99 12.79 -7.19 -7.96
N PHE A 100 12.42 -7.64 -6.77
CA PHE A 100 13.33 -7.84 -5.65
C PHE A 100 12.76 -8.85 -4.67
N SER A 101 13.60 -9.38 -3.78
CA SER A 101 13.19 -10.29 -2.72
C SER A 101 13.29 -9.62 -1.35
N VAL A 102 12.32 -9.91 -0.48
CA VAL A 102 12.28 -9.43 0.91
C VAL A 102 12.06 -10.59 1.84
N LYS A 103 12.74 -10.56 2.98
CA LYS A 103 12.58 -11.54 4.06
C LYS A 103 12.39 -10.81 5.39
N HIS A 104 11.22 -10.96 5.99
CA HIS A 104 10.95 -10.43 7.33
C HIS A 104 11.25 -11.47 8.42
N GLU A 105 12.53 -11.84 8.56
CA GLU A 105 12.96 -12.91 9.48
C GLU A 105 12.58 -12.64 10.95
N GLN A 106 12.46 -11.37 11.34
CA GLN A 106 12.20 -10.93 12.71
C GLN A 106 10.72 -11.00 13.14
N LYS A 107 9.81 -11.51 12.29
CA LYS A 107 8.35 -11.45 12.50
C LYS A 107 7.89 -10.00 12.69
N LEU A 108 8.00 -9.24 11.60
CA LEU A 108 7.76 -7.80 11.57
C LEU A 108 6.35 -7.43 12.05
N ASP A 109 6.28 -6.47 12.97
CA ASP A 109 5.05 -5.89 13.51
C ASP A 109 4.67 -4.58 12.80
N CYS A 110 5.64 -3.68 12.60
CA CYS A 110 5.50 -2.47 11.81
C CYS A 110 6.82 -2.06 11.12
N GLY A 111 6.82 -2.05 9.79
CA GLY A 111 7.90 -1.61 8.93
C GLY A 111 7.57 -1.79 7.43
N GLY A 112 8.25 -0.99 6.62
CA GLY A 112 8.18 -1.09 5.17
C GLY A 112 9.30 -1.95 4.60
N GLY A 113 8.97 -2.80 3.63
CA GLY A 113 9.92 -3.58 2.84
C GLY A 113 9.88 -3.19 1.36
N TYR A 114 9.55 -1.93 1.05
CA TYR A 114 9.42 -1.44 -0.32
C TYR A 114 10.68 -0.72 -0.82
N MET A 115 10.81 -0.65 -2.14
CA MET A 115 11.86 0.10 -2.82
C MET A 115 11.26 1.28 -3.60
N LYS A 116 12.06 2.32 -3.80
CA LYS A 116 11.73 3.49 -4.62
C LYS A 116 12.63 3.54 -5.85
N LEU A 117 12.06 3.75 -7.04
CA LEU A 117 12.80 4.12 -8.24
C LEU A 117 12.88 5.64 -8.32
N LEU A 118 14.09 6.16 -8.18
CA LEU A 118 14.39 7.59 -8.14
C LEU A 118 14.62 8.14 -9.55
N SER A 119 14.35 9.43 -9.76
CA SER A 119 14.75 10.15 -10.97
C SER A 119 16.23 10.55 -10.94
N GLY A 120 16.83 10.87 -12.09
CA GLY A 120 18.28 11.08 -12.24
C GLY A 120 18.91 12.21 -11.40
N ASP A 121 18.12 13.17 -10.90
CA ASP A 121 18.63 14.36 -10.20
C ASP A 121 18.56 14.26 -8.66
N VAL A 122 18.77 13.08 -8.08
CA VAL A 122 18.68 12.88 -6.63
C VAL A 122 20.07 12.86 -5.96
N ASP A 123 20.24 13.73 -4.96
CA ASP A 123 21.37 13.68 -4.03
C ASP A 123 21.22 12.45 -3.10
N GLN A 124 21.96 11.37 -3.39
CA GLN A 124 21.88 10.12 -2.64
C GLN A 124 22.17 10.30 -1.15
N MET A 125 23.02 11.27 -0.78
CA MET A 125 23.35 11.53 0.63
C MET A 125 22.18 12.16 1.37
N LYS A 126 21.23 12.78 0.67
CA LYS A 126 20.00 13.36 1.25
C LYS A 126 18.74 12.52 1.02
N PHE A 127 18.89 11.31 0.48
CA PHE A 127 17.77 10.43 0.21
C PHE A 127 16.99 10.07 1.49
N GLY A 128 15.67 10.24 1.47
CA GLY A 128 14.81 9.95 2.62
C GLY A 128 13.34 9.76 2.27
N GLY A 129 12.49 9.95 3.28
CA GLY A 129 11.04 9.79 3.17
C GLY A 129 10.41 10.65 2.07
N ASP A 130 10.79 11.93 2.01
CA ASP A 130 10.18 12.93 1.13
C ASP A 130 10.90 13.11 -0.21
N THR A 131 11.98 12.36 -0.46
CA THR A 131 12.69 12.44 -1.74
C THR A 131 11.77 12.02 -2.89
N PRO A 132 11.65 12.83 -3.95
CA PRO A 132 10.85 12.49 -5.12
C PRO A 132 11.28 11.15 -5.74
N TYR A 133 10.30 10.37 -6.16
CA TYR A 133 10.49 9.09 -6.83
C TYR A 133 9.50 8.97 -7.98
N SER A 134 9.78 8.10 -8.94
CA SER A 134 8.85 7.78 -10.04
C SER A 134 7.90 6.65 -9.65
N ILE A 135 8.42 5.63 -8.96
CA ILE A 135 7.66 4.44 -8.54
C ILE A 135 8.09 4.07 -7.12
N MET A 136 7.14 3.75 -6.24
CA MET A 136 7.38 3.03 -4.99
C MET A 136 6.63 1.70 -5.03
N PHE A 137 7.34 0.59 -4.83
CA PHE A 137 6.76 -0.73 -4.91
C PHE A 137 7.30 -1.68 -3.83
N GLY A 138 6.42 -2.42 -3.19
CA GLY A 138 6.78 -3.48 -2.24
C GLY A 138 5.86 -3.60 -1.03
N PRO A 139 6.12 -4.60 -0.15
CA PRO A 139 5.32 -4.86 1.03
C PRO A 139 5.44 -3.74 2.08
N ASP A 140 4.35 -3.47 2.77
CA ASP A 140 4.29 -2.60 3.94
C ASP A 140 3.37 -3.23 4.99
N ILE A 141 3.94 -3.46 6.16
CA ILE A 141 3.29 -4.11 7.28
C ILE A 141 3.29 -3.11 8.42
N CYS A 142 2.13 -2.78 8.98
CA CYS A 142 2.04 -2.04 10.22
C CYS A 142 0.77 -2.42 10.98
N GLY A 143 0.96 -3.21 12.03
CA GLY A 143 -0.09 -3.75 12.87
C GLY A 143 -1.07 -4.63 12.07
N TYR A 144 -2.34 -4.57 12.45
CA TYR A 144 -3.41 -5.34 11.79
C TYR A 144 -4.05 -4.60 10.62
N SER A 145 -3.93 -3.27 10.56
CA SER A 145 -4.61 -2.43 9.58
C SER A 145 -3.89 -2.36 8.24
N THR A 146 -2.56 -2.48 8.23
CA THR A 146 -1.75 -2.29 7.02
C THR A 146 -0.94 -3.54 6.79
N LYS A 147 -1.33 -4.35 5.79
CA LYS A 147 -0.62 -5.56 5.35
C LYS A 147 -0.79 -5.71 3.84
N LYS A 148 -0.17 -4.80 3.11
CA LYS A 148 -0.40 -4.67 1.67
C LYS A 148 0.88 -4.40 0.90
N VAL A 149 0.84 -4.65 -0.39
CA VAL A 149 1.87 -4.25 -1.35
C VAL A 149 1.52 -2.87 -1.88
N HIS A 150 2.39 -1.90 -1.62
CA HIS A 150 2.31 -0.61 -2.28
C HIS A 150 2.71 -0.76 -3.74
N ALA A 151 1.98 -0.07 -4.61
CA ALA A 151 2.35 0.20 -6.00
C ALA A 151 1.95 1.65 -6.29
N ILE A 152 2.84 2.58 -5.95
CA ILE A 152 2.61 4.02 -6.04
C ILE A 152 3.29 4.54 -7.30
N LEU A 153 2.53 5.30 -8.10
CA LEU A 153 3.02 5.95 -9.30
C LEU A 153 3.00 7.46 -9.11
N THR A 154 4.10 8.12 -9.46
CA THR A 154 4.17 9.58 -9.44
C THR A 154 3.75 10.13 -10.78
N TYR A 155 2.75 11.01 -10.78
CA TYR A 155 2.24 11.69 -11.97
C TYR A 155 1.87 13.12 -11.61
N ASN A 156 2.29 14.09 -12.44
CA ASN A 156 2.13 15.53 -12.15
C ASN A 156 2.53 15.90 -10.71
N ASP A 157 3.74 15.49 -10.32
CA ASP A 157 4.34 15.76 -9.00
C ASP A 157 3.52 15.23 -7.80
N THR A 158 2.56 14.35 -8.04
CA THR A 158 1.69 13.76 -7.03
C THR A 158 1.87 12.25 -6.98
N ASN A 159 1.98 11.71 -5.78
CA ASN A 159 2.07 10.27 -5.53
C ASN A 159 0.67 9.66 -5.52
N HIS A 160 0.34 8.82 -6.50
CA HIS A 160 -0.94 8.14 -6.58
C HIS A 160 -0.82 6.69 -6.10
N LEU A 161 -1.58 6.35 -5.07
CA LEU A 161 -1.66 4.98 -4.56
C LEU A 161 -2.57 4.14 -5.46
N ILE A 162 -2.24 2.86 -5.60
CA ILE A 162 -3.13 1.88 -6.20
C ILE A 162 -4.41 1.78 -5.36
N LYS A 163 -5.57 1.76 -6.01
CA LYS A 163 -6.90 1.61 -5.38
C LYS A 163 -7.16 0.20 -4.88
N LYS A 164 -6.49 -0.78 -5.48
CA LYS A 164 -6.66 -2.20 -5.23
C LYS A 164 -5.83 -2.58 -4.01
N ASP A 165 -6.45 -3.31 -3.10
CA ASP A 165 -5.75 -3.86 -1.95
C ASP A 165 -5.09 -5.18 -2.36
N VAL A 166 -3.75 -5.19 -2.35
CA VAL A 166 -2.95 -6.36 -2.72
C VAL A 166 -2.28 -6.86 -1.44
N PRO A 167 -2.68 -8.02 -0.90
CA PRO A 167 -2.11 -8.52 0.35
C PRO A 167 -0.63 -8.86 0.16
N CYS A 168 0.20 -8.51 1.15
CA CYS A 168 1.58 -8.94 1.20
C CYS A 168 1.74 -10.21 2.05
N GLU A 169 2.84 -10.93 1.85
CA GLU A 169 3.17 -12.10 2.66
C GLU A 169 3.70 -11.64 4.02
N THR A 170 3.29 -12.35 5.09
CA THR A 170 3.57 -11.96 6.48
C THR A 170 4.27 -13.03 7.30
N ASP A 171 4.64 -14.14 6.67
CA ASP A 171 5.50 -15.13 7.31
C ASP A 171 6.97 -14.64 7.33
N GLN A 172 7.89 -15.48 7.80
CA GLN A 172 9.29 -15.11 7.98
C GLN A 172 10.18 -15.54 6.81
N LEU A 173 9.61 -16.13 5.76
CA LEU A 173 10.28 -16.62 4.54
C LEU A 173 10.65 -15.48 3.61
N THR A 174 11.52 -15.81 2.67
CA THR A 174 11.89 -14.92 1.58
C THR A 174 10.81 -14.98 0.51
N HIS A 175 10.26 -13.83 0.14
CA HIS A 175 9.29 -13.69 -0.95
C HIS A 175 9.81 -12.76 -2.03
N VAL A 176 9.49 -13.08 -3.28
CA VAL A 176 9.88 -12.29 -4.45
C VAL A 176 8.70 -11.45 -4.90
N TYR A 177 8.86 -10.13 -4.88
CA TYR A 177 7.88 -9.16 -5.34
C TYR A 177 8.27 -8.66 -6.72
N THR A 178 7.35 -8.73 -7.68
CA THR A 178 7.58 -8.30 -9.07
C THR A 178 6.48 -7.35 -9.51
N PHE A 179 6.86 -6.18 -10.00
CA PHE A 179 5.98 -5.24 -10.66
C PHE A 179 6.34 -5.13 -12.13
N ILE A 180 5.36 -5.43 -12.99
CA ILE A 180 5.49 -5.38 -14.44
C ILE A 180 4.61 -4.25 -14.94
N LEU A 181 5.19 -3.29 -15.64
CA LEU A 181 4.49 -2.17 -16.25
C LEU A 181 4.68 -2.23 -17.77
N LEU A 182 3.57 -2.38 -18.50
CA LEU A 182 3.56 -2.53 -19.95
C LEU A 182 3.34 -1.17 -20.65
N PRO A 183 3.81 -1.04 -21.91
CA PRO A 183 3.67 0.20 -22.67
C PRO A 183 2.21 0.53 -23.05
N ASP A 184 1.29 -0.42 -22.96
CA ASP A 184 -0.15 -0.22 -23.20
C ASP A 184 -0.90 0.29 -21.96
N SER A 185 -0.19 0.75 -20.93
CA SER A 185 -0.74 1.23 -19.65
C SER A 185 -1.50 0.14 -18.87
N THR A 186 -1.05 -1.11 -19.00
CA THR A 186 -1.42 -2.21 -18.11
C THR A 186 -0.29 -2.59 -17.17
N TYR A 187 -0.62 -3.28 -16.09
CA TYR A 187 0.35 -3.74 -15.09
C TYR A 187 0.01 -5.13 -14.57
N SER A 188 1.02 -5.79 -14.00
CA SER A 188 0.87 -6.99 -13.18
C SER A 188 1.75 -6.90 -11.93
N ILE A 189 1.22 -7.35 -10.79
CA ILE A 189 1.94 -7.55 -9.54
C ILE A 189 1.97 -9.06 -9.27
N LEU A 190 3.18 -9.60 -9.21
CA LEU A 190 3.41 -11.00 -8.88
C LEU A 190 4.08 -11.08 -7.51
N ILE A 191 3.69 -12.09 -6.74
CA ILE A 191 4.37 -12.51 -5.52
C ILE A 191 4.76 -13.98 -5.73
N ASP A 192 6.03 -14.30 -5.58
CA ASP A 192 6.62 -15.62 -5.80
C ASP A 192 6.29 -16.17 -7.20
N ASN A 193 6.40 -15.31 -8.21
CA ASN A 193 6.06 -15.57 -9.61
C ASN A 193 4.58 -15.97 -9.86
N VAL A 194 3.71 -15.79 -8.88
CA VAL A 194 2.25 -15.95 -9.03
C VAL A 194 1.62 -14.58 -9.19
N GLU A 195 0.88 -14.36 -10.27
CA GLU A 195 0.13 -13.12 -10.47
C GLU A 195 -0.95 -12.99 -9.39
N LYS A 196 -0.84 -11.94 -8.57
CA LYS A 196 -1.80 -11.62 -7.51
C LYS A 196 -2.75 -10.52 -7.94
N GLN A 197 -2.30 -9.63 -8.81
CA GLN A 197 -3.10 -8.54 -9.32
C GLN A 197 -2.63 -8.11 -10.71
N SER A 198 -3.58 -7.77 -11.58
CA SER A 198 -3.32 -7.18 -12.90
C SER A 198 -4.46 -6.23 -13.27
N GLY A 199 -4.18 -5.27 -14.16
CA GLY A 199 -5.19 -4.30 -14.55
C GLY A 199 -4.65 -3.15 -15.39
N SER A 200 -5.39 -2.04 -15.40
CA SER A 200 -5.02 -0.83 -16.14
C SER A 200 -4.72 0.33 -15.19
N LEU A 201 -3.70 1.12 -15.55
CA LEU A 201 -3.32 2.33 -14.83
C LEU A 201 -4.48 3.34 -14.75
N TYR A 202 -5.36 3.36 -15.76
CA TYR A 202 -6.49 4.29 -15.83
C TYR A 202 -7.65 3.94 -14.89
N SER A 203 -7.78 2.67 -14.50
CA SER A 203 -8.85 2.22 -13.59
C SER A 203 -8.36 2.16 -12.16
N ASP A 204 -7.12 1.72 -11.96
CA ASP A 204 -6.62 1.30 -10.66
C ASP A 204 -5.80 2.40 -9.95
N TRP A 205 -5.57 3.54 -10.61
CA TRP A 205 -5.02 4.76 -10.01
C TRP A 205 -5.89 5.98 -10.39
N ASP A 206 -5.79 7.05 -9.58
CA ASP A 206 -6.41 8.35 -9.87
C ASP A 206 -5.46 9.29 -10.60
N LEU A 207 -4.90 8.84 -11.73
CA LEU A 207 -3.93 9.63 -12.52
C LEU A 207 -4.59 10.74 -13.34
N LEU A 208 -5.85 10.52 -13.74
CA LEU A 208 -6.58 11.43 -14.61
C LEU A 208 -7.74 12.07 -13.84
N PRO A 209 -8.15 13.30 -14.21
CA PRO A 209 -9.38 13.90 -13.69
C PRO A 209 -10.58 12.95 -13.85
N PRO A 210 -11.58 13.04 -12.95
CA PRO A 210 -12.76 12.20 -13.02
C PRO A 210 -13.46 12.38 -14.37
N LYS A 211 -13.83 11.26 -15.00
CA LYS A 211 -14.52 11.26 -16.30
C LYS A 211 -15.86 12.00 -16.26
N LYS A 212 -16.48 12.11 -15.08
CA LYS A 212 -17.75 12.79 -14.83
C LYS A 212 -17.60 13.67 -13.60
N ILE A 213 -17.92 14.96 -13.73
CA ILE A 213 -18.03 15.91 -12.63
C ILE A 213 -19.50 16.19 -12.34
N LYS A 214 -19.83 16.53 -11.09
CA LYS A 214 -21.16 17.08 -10.78
C LYS A 214 -21.29 18.43 -11.47
N ASP A 215 -22.49 18.74 -11.96
CA ASP A 215 -22.77 20.03 -12.56
C ASP A 215 -22.64 21.13 -11.49
N PRO A 216 -21.71 22.09 -11.64
CA PRO A 216 -21.54 23.16 -10.67
C PRO A 216 -22.73 24.13 -10.60
N GLU A 217 -23.58 24.15 -11.63
CA GLU A 217 -24.79 25.00 -11.67
C GLU A 217 -26.02 24.27 -11.12
N ALA A 218 -25.94 22.95 -10.91
CA ALA A 218 -27.05 22.18 -10.36
C ALA A 218 -27.34 22.61 -8.91
N LYS A 219 -28.52 23.19 -8.73
CA LYS A 219 -29.08 23.49 -7.41
C LYS A 219 -30.13 22.44 -7.05
N LYS A 220 -30.13 22.05 -5.78
CA LYS A 220 -31.24 21.27 -5.23
C LYS A 220 -32.53 22.07 -5.40
N PRO A 221 -33.58 21.52 -6.03
CA PRO A 221 -34.87 22.19 -6.16
C PRO A 221 -35.45 22.57 -4.79
N GLU A 222 -36.20 23.67 -4.73
CA GLU A 222 -36.85 24.13 -3.48
C GLU A 222 -37.90 23.13 -2.96
N ASP A 223 -38.51 22.35 -3.86
CA ASP A 223 -39.50 21.33 -3.59
C ASP A 223 -38.89 19.94 -3.31
N TRP A 224 -37.57 19.84 -3.21
CA TRP A 224 -36.90 18.56 -2.95
C TRP A 224 -37.08 18.14 -1.49
N ASP A 225 -37.93 17.15 -1.26
CA ASP A 225 -38.16 16.56 0.05
C ASP A 225 -37.03 15.60 0.46
N ASP A 226 -36.31 15.93 1.53
CA ASP A 226 -35.29 15.06 2.15
C ASP A 226 -35.86 14.27 3.34
N LYS A 227 -37.14 14.43 3.68
CA LYS A 227 -37.72 13.80 4.88
C LYS A 227 -37.97 12.32 4.59
N GLU A 228 -37.14 11.47 5.20
CA GLU A 228 -37.32 10.01 5.16
C GLU A 228 -38.63 9.57 5.84
N PHE A 229 -39.05 10.30 6.87
CA PHE A 229 -40.30 10.06 7.58
C PHE A 229 -41.19 11.30 7.55
N THR A 230 -42.43 11.12 7.13
CA THR A 230 -43.49 12.13 7.20
C THR A 230 -44.54 11.68 8.23
N PRO A 231 -45.07 12.60 9.04
CA PRO A 231 -46.22 12.28 9.90
C PRO A 231 -47.38 11.81 9.04
N ASP A 232 -48.04 10.73 9.46
CA ASP A 232 -49.25 10.27 8.79
C ASP A 232 -50.35 11.34 8.96
N PRO A 233 -50.85 11.93 7.86
CA PRO A 233 -51.88 12.96 7.94
C PRO A 233 -53.23 12.46 8.47
N GLU A 234 -53.48 11.15 8.40
CA GLU A 234 -54.71 10.52 8.92
C GLU A 234 -54.59 10.12 10.40
N ASP A 235 -53.36 10.09 10.94
CA ASP A 235 -53.14 9.76 12.35
C ASP A 235 -53.52 10.97 13.21
N LYS A 236 -54.44 10.74 14.14
CA LYS A 236 -54.89 11.73 15.09
C LYS A 236 -54.49 11.27 16.47
N LYS A 237 -53.86 12.18 17.21
CA LYS A 237 -53.54 11.97 18.61
C LYS A 237 -54.81 11.46 19.35
N PRO A 238 -54.73 10.29 20.02
CA PRO A 238 -55.92 9.71 20.64
C PRO A 238 -56.44 10.60 21.78
N GLU A 239 -57.76 10.55 21.98
CA GLU A 239 -58.44 11.29 23.05
C GLU A 239 -57.88 10.87 24.43
N GLY A 240 -57.58 11.84 25.29
CA GLY A 240 -57.00 11.60 26.61
C GLY A 240 -55.48 11.44 26.67
N TYR A 241 -54.75 11.46 25.54
CA TYR A 241 -53.28 11.31 25.55
C TYR A 241 -52.57 12.44 26.32
N ASP A 242 -53.08 13.67 26.22
CA ASP A 242 -52.54 14.83 26.96
C ASP A 242 -53.01 14.91 28.41
N ASP A 243 -54.04 14.15 28.76
CA ASP A 243 -54.64 14.15 30.09
C ASP A 243 -53.97 13.12 31.03
N ILE A 244 -52.98 12.35 30.54
CA ILE A 244 -52.20 11.41 31.34
C ILE A 244 -51.24 12.22 32.23
N PRO A 245 -51.40 12.18 33.57
CA PRO A 245 -50.51 12.89 34.47
C PRO A 245 -49.08 12.37 34.36
N LYS A 246 -48.10 13.27 34.43
CA LYS A 246 -46.67 12.90 34.39
C LYS A 246 -46.26 12.01 35.56
N GLU A 247 -46.95 12.13 36.69
CA GLU A 247 -46.72 11.37 37.92
C GLU A 247 -48.04 10.74 38.35
N ILE A 248 -47.98 9.46 38.68
CA ILE A 248 -49.12 8.68 39.18
C ILE A 248 -48.76 8.23 40.59
N PRO A 249 -49.65 8.41 41.60
CA PRO A 249 -49.39 7.92 42.95
C PRO A 249 -49.15 6.42 42.94
N ASP A 250 -48.12 5.98 43.67
CA ASP A 250 -47.82 4.56 43.82
C ASP A 250 -48.93 3.89 44.65
N PRO A 251 -49.71 2.94 44.07
CA PRO A 251 -50.81 2.29 44.76
C PRO A 251 -50.36 1.39 45.93
N ASP A 252 -49.09 0.97 45.95
CA ASP A 252 -48.52 0.11 46.99
C ASP A 252 -47.77 0.89 48.07
N ALA A 253 -47.61 2.21 47.89
CA ALA A 253 -47.00 3.07 48.89
C ALA A 253 -47.88 3.13 50.14
N LYS A 254 -47.39 2.54 51.22
CA LYS A 254 -47.97 2.68 52.56
C LYS A 254 -47.18 3.70 53.34
N LYS A 255 -47.91 4.56 54.02
CA LYS A 255 -47.35 5.50 54.97
C LYS A 255 -46.58 4.73 56.07
N PRO A 256 -45.33 5.11 56.40
CA PRO A 256 -44.56 4.48 57.47
C PRO A 256 -45.27 4.54 58.83
N GLU A 257 -45.03 3.56 59.71
CA GLU A 257 -45.65 3.51 61.05
C GLU A 257 -45.20 4.64 61.99
N ASP A 258 -43.99 5.16 61.81
CA ASP A 258 -43.43 6.28 62.59
C ASP A 258 -43.76 7.67 62.00
N TRP A 259 -44.72 7.76 61.07
CA TRP A 259 -45.11 9.05 60.46
C TRP A 259 -46.10 9.80 61.36
N ASP A 260 -45.73 11.00 61.82
CA ASP A 260 -46.57 11.87 62.66
C ASP A 260 -47.08 13.07 61.84
N ASP A 261 -48.37 13.06 61.49
CA ASP A 261 -48.98 14.12 60.68
C ASP A 261 -49.00 15.49 61.37
N GLU A 262 -48.98 15.55 62.71
CA GLU A 262 -49.06 16.82 63.45
C GLU A 262 -47.69 17.51 63.56
N GLU A 263 -46.58 16.76 63.62
CA GLU A 263 -45.22 17.32 63.62
C GLU A 263 -44.67 17.57 62.21
N ASP A 264 -44.95 16.71 61.23
CA ASP A 264 -44.35 16.78 59.88
C ASP A 264 -45.05 17.79 58.93
N ASP A 265 -46.29 18.22 59.22
CA ASP A 265 -46.99 19.30 58.48
C ASP A 265 -46.68 20.70 59.04
N LEU A 266 -45.85 20.81 60.09
CA LEU A 266 -45.22 22.05 60.50
C LEU A 266 -44.10 22.40 59.53
N SER A 267 -44.48 22.74 58.29
CA SER A 267 -43.62 23.49 57.40
C SER A 267 -43.21 24.76 58.12
N ILE A 268 -41.92 24.84 58.47
CA ILE A 268 -41.22 26.07 58.82
C ILE A 268 -41.61 27.13 57.78
N ILE A 269 -42.34 28.16 58.22
CA ILE A 269 -42.50 29.41 57.45
C ILE A 269 -41.11 30.01 57.23
#